data_AF-A0A1X4HT55-F1
#
_entry.id   AF-A0A1X4HT55-F1
#
_cell.length_a   1.000
_cell.length_b   1.000
_cell.length_c   1.000
_cell.angle_alpha   90.00
_cell.angle_beta   90.00
_cell.angle_gamma   90.00
#
_symmetry.space_group_name_H-M   'P 1'
#
loop_
_entity.id
_entity.type
_entity.pdbx_description
1 polymer ?
#
loop_
_entity_poly.entity_id
_entity_poly.type
_entity_poly.pdbx_seq_one_letter_code
_entity_poly.pdbx_strand_id
1 'polypeptide(L)'
;LAEELWTSYTALWHGGPAPRPVPAAPDFARYAASTRHSGVPDAVRHYWAERLAARGTPLRLPYDGDPDAPATGPIVQHHGAFDAESSAGLERLAAAHGVSLFHLLLAAYVRCLARWTGRRDIAVNVARAGRDDRFDGVDRLVGPLADTLPLLCEADGEEPVVALAERLRRRWLESERHAGVSSLDLAGMLPGTGTGPRTVSPAGFSFARFPAAAAPGCPVEVRATAAGTGSATTRLSLLCWADGP
;
A
#
# COMPACT_ATOMS: atom_id res chain seq x y z
N LEU A 1 -5.20 -18.68 -2.66
CA LEU A 1 -5.28 -19.07 -1.22
C LEU A 1 -6.69 -18.97 -0.65
N ALA A 2 -7.26 -17.79 -0.34
CA ALA A 2 -8.58 -17.72 0.30
C ALA A 2 -9.69 -18.34 -0.55
N GLU A 3 -9.74 -18.03 -1.85
CA GLU A 3 -10.68 -18.66 -2.79
C GLU A 3 -10.52 -20.19 -2.87
N GLU A 4 -9.27 -20.68 -2.93
CA GLU A 4 -8.97 -22.12 -2.96
C GLU A 4 -9.39 -22.81 -1.66
N LEU A 5 -9.17 -22.15 -0.52
CA LEU A 5 -9.60 -22.61 0.79
C LEU A 5 -11.12 -22.75 0.82
N TRP A 6 -11.87 -21.70 0.44
CA TRP A 6 -13.32 -21.71 0.48
C TRP A 6 -13.94 -22.67 -0.54
N THR A 7 -13.34 -22.79 -1.72
CA THR A 7 -13.74 -23.78 -2.73
C THR A 7 -13.55 -25.20 -2.22
N SER A 8 -12.39 -25.49 -1.62
CA SER A 8 -12.09 -26.81 -1.07
C SER A 8 -12.97 -27.14 0.13
N TYR A 9 -13.13 -26.18 1.05
CA TYR A 9 -13.98 -26.32 2.23
C TYR A 9 -15.44 -26.60 1.83
N THR A 10 -15.97 -25.84 0.87
CA THR A 10 -17.34 -26.01 0.38
C THR A 10 -17.55 -27.39 -0.26
N ALA A 11 -16.61 -27.84 -1.09
CA ALA A 11 -16.69 -29.17 -1.72
C ALA A 11 -16.68 -30.30 -0.66
N LEU A 12 -15.78 -30.21 0.32
CA LEU A 12 -15.68 -31.19 1.40
C LEU A 12 -16.91 -31.18 2.32
N TRP A 13 -17.49 -30.01 2.59
CA TRP A 13 -18.70 -29.87 3.39
C TRP A 13 -19.90 -30.62 2.78
N HIS A 14 -20.03 -30.58 1.45
CA HIS A 14 -21.08 -31.29 0.72
C HIS A 14 -20.74 -32.77 0.45
N GLY A 15 -19.66 -33.31 1.04
CA GLY A 15 -19.23 -34.70 0.85
C GLY A 15 -18.62 -34.98 -0.54
N GLY A 16 -18.29 -33.94 -1.31
CA GLY A 16 -17.63 -34.05 -2.60
C GLY A 16 -16.11 -34.20 -2.46
N PRO A 17 -15.42 -34.61 -3.55
CA PRO A 17 -13.96 -34.64 -3.56
C PRO A 17 -13.38 -33.22 -3.51
N ALA A 18 -12.20 -33.07 -2.90
CA ALA A 18 -11.46 -31.83 -2.96
C ALA A 18 -11.15 -31.46 -4.43
N PRO A 19 -11.31 -30.18 -4.83
CA PRO A 19 -10.95 -29.75 -6.18
C PRO A 19 -9.47 -30.03 -6.43
N ARG A 20 -9.13 -30.37 -7.67
CA ARG A 20 -7.73 -30.53 -8.06
C ARG A 20 -7.03 -29.16 -7.95
N PRO A 21 -5.88 -29.05 -7.27
CA PRO A 21 -5.16 -27.79 -7.21
C PRO A 21 -4.81 -27.33 -8.62
N VAL A 22 -5.09 -26.06 -8.93
CA VAL A 22 -4.59 -25.43 -10.14
C VAL A 22 -3.07 -25.48 -10.10
N PRO A 23 -2.36 -25.75 -11.21
CA PRO A 23 -0.91 -25.70 -11.22
C PRO A 23 -0.41 -24.40 -10.60
N ALA A 24 0.44 -24.52 -9.59
CA ALA A 24 1.00 -23.39 -8.88
C ALA A 24 1.75 -22.50 -9.88
N ALA A 25 1.56 -21.19 -9.76
CA ALA A 25 2.48 -20.22 -10.33
C ALA A 25 3.94 -20.60 -9.96
N PRO A 26 4.96 -20.20 -10.74
CA PRO A 26 6.36 -20.49 -10.40
C PRO A 26 6.63 -20.15 -8.93
N ASP A 27 7.28 -21.06 -8.21
CA ASP A 27 7.61 -20.90 -6.78
C ASP A 27 8.24 -19.53 -6.50
N PHE A 28 7.85 -18.90 -5.38
CA PHE A 28 8.33 -17.58 -4.98
C PHE A 28 9.86 -17.51 -4.95
N ALA A 29 10.55 -18.60 -4.60
CA ALA A 29 12.01 -18.66 -4.63
C ALA A 29 12.57 -18.41 -6.04
N ARG A 30 11.95 -18.97 -7.08
CA ARG A 30 12.34 -18.75 -8.49
C ARG A 30 12.05 -17.31 -8.90
N TYR A 31 10.88 -16.79 -8.53
CA TYR A 31 10.54 -15.40 -8.74
C TYR A 31 11.58 -14.45 -8.11
N ALA A 32 11.88 -14.63 -6.82
CA ALA A 32 12.85 -13.82 -6.09
C ALA A 32 14.28 -13.93 -6.65
N ALA A 33 14.67 -15.09 -7.17
CA ALA A 33 15.95 -15.25 -7.85
C ALA A 33 16.01 -14.45 -9.16
N SER A 34 14.93 -14.44 -9.95
CA SER A 34 14.87 -13.72 -11.23
C SER A 34 14.97 -12.20 -11.06
N THR A 35 14.32 -11.64 -10.03
CA THR A 35 14.29 -10.19 -9.77
C THR A 35 15.61 -9.64 -9.23
N ARG A 36 16.41 -10.47 -8.54
CA ARG A 36 17.77 -10.09 -8.11
C ARG A 36 18.73 -9.91 -9.28
N HIS A 37 18.56 -10.69 -10.35
CA HIS A 37 19.48 -10.65 -11.49
C HIS A 37 19.32 -9.40 -12.37
N SER A 38 18.14 -8.77 -12.36
CA SER A 38 17.86 -7.59 -13.18
C SER A 38 18.48 -6.30 -12.66
N GLY A 39 18.84 -6.22 -11.37
CA GLY A 39 19.35 -5.00 -10.74
C GLY A 39 18.38 -3.81 -10.81
N VAL A 40 18.74 -2.70 -10.15
CA VAL A 40 18.04 -1.42 -10.31
C VAL A 40 18.76 -0.61 -11.39
N PRO A 41 18.10 -0.18 -12.47
CA PRO A 41 18.71 0.69 -13.48
C PRO A 41 19.26 1.99 -12.88
N ASP A 42 20.44 2.43 -13.33
CA ASP A 42 21.10 3.63 -12.79
C ASP A 42 20.25 4.89 -12.90
N ALA A 43 19.47 5.04 -13.98
CA ALA A 43 18.53 6.16 -14.13
C ALA A 43 17.47 6.20 -13.02
N VAL A 44 16.94 5.04 -12.62
CA VAL A 44 15.96 4.93 -11.53
C VAL A 44 16.62 5.22 -10.18
N ARG A 45 17.84 4.69 -9.97
CA ARG A 45 18.63 4.97 -8.76
C ARG A 45 18.91 6.47 -8.62
N HIS A 46 19.34 7.12 -9.69
CA HIS A 46 19.65 8.55 -9.71
C HIS A 46 18.40 9.39 -9.44
N TYR A 47 17.28 9.08 -10.10
CA TYR A 47 15.98 9.74 -9.87
C TYR A 47 15.58 9.77 -8.38
N TRP A 48 15.70 8.63 -7.70
CA TRP A 48 15.34 8.52 -6.29
C TRP A 48 16.37 9.17 -5.37
N ALA A 49 17.67 8.98 -5.63
CA ALA A 49 18.73 9.59 -4.84
C ALA A 49 18.61 11.11 -4.79
N GLU A 50 18.38 11.76 -5.95
CA GLU A 50 18.21 13.22 -6.03
C GLU A 50 16.98 13.69 -5.23
N ARG A 51 15.83 13.03 -5.41
CA ARG A 51 14.57 13.41 -4.74
C ARG A 51 14.62 13.19 -3.23
N LEU A 52 15.24 12.11 -2.78
CA LEU A 52 15.40 11.81 -1.36
C LEU A 52 16.41 12.77 -0.70
N ALA A 53 17.48 13.14 -1.40
CA ALA A 53 18.43 14.14 -0.91
C ALA A 53 17.80 15.54 -0.80
N ALA A 54 16.99 15.95 -1.78
CA ALA A 54 16.35 17.27 -1.81
C ALA A 54 15.32 17.50 -0.69
N ARG A 55 14.76 16.44 -0.09
CA ARG A 55 13.75 16.55 0.98
C ARG A 55 14.30 17.03 2.33
N GLY A 56 15.59 16.81 2.60
CA GLY A 56 16.16 17.08 3.93
C GLY A 56 15.57 16.16 5.01
N THR A 57 15.00 16.74 6.07
CA THR A 57 14.59 15.99 7.27
C THR A 57 13.33 15.14 7.03
N PRO A 58 13.29 13.88 7.53
CA PRO A 58 12.09 13.06 7.49
C PRO A 58 10.86 13.73 8.12
N LEU A 59 9.67 13.37 7.63
CA LEU A 59 8.40 13.83 8.22
C LEU A 59 8.35 13.42 9.70
N ARG A 60 8.18 14.39 10.61
CA ARG A 60 7.93 14.12 12.03
C ARG A 60 6.43 14.20 12.28
N LEU A 61 5.81 13.06 12.56
CA LEU A 61 4.41 13.00 12.97
C LEU A 61 4.24 13.59 14.37
N PRO A 62 3.06 14.06 14.78
CA PRO A 62 2.79 14.31 16.19
C PRO A 62 2.89 12.99 16.96
N TYR A 63 3.64 12.99 18.05
CA TYR A 63 3.83 11.83 18.92
C TYR A 63 3.78 12.28 20.37
N ASP A 64 3.37 11.37 21.24
CA ASP A 64 3.61 11.48 22.67
C ASP A 64 5.00 10.87 22.98
N GLY A 65 5.83 11.56 23.76
CA GLY A 65 7.14 11.05 24.19
C GLY A 65 8.30 11.33 23.23
N ASP A 66 9.32 10.46 23.24
CA ASP A 66 10.51 10.57 22.39
C ASP A 66 10.28 9.88 21.03
N PRO A 67 10.35 10.60 19.89
CA PRO A 67 10.12 10.01 18.56
C PRO A 67 11.22 9.05 18.12
N ASP A 68 12.43 9.26 18.64
CA ASP A 68 13.63 8.55 18.26
C ASP A 68 13.81 7.29 19.15
N ALA A 69 12.99 7.15 20.19
CA ALA A 69 12.89 5.93 20.97
C ALA A 69 12.39 4.75 20.11
N PRO A 70 12.91 3.53 20.36
CA PRO A 70 12.39 2.32 19.73
C PRO A 70 10.88 2.18 19.97
N ALA A 71 10.15 1.72 18.96
CA ALA A 71 8.74 1.39 19.13
C ALA A 71 8.61 0.20 20.10
N THR A 72 8.20 0.48 21.33
CA THR A 72 8.10 -0.51 22.42
C THR A 72 6.66 -0.85 22.81
N GLY A 73 5.67 -0.18 22.20
CA GLY A 73 4.24 -0.42 22.45
C GLY A 73 3.57 -1.33 21.41
N PRO A 74 2.40 -1.90 21.75
CA PRO A 74 1.60 -2.64 20.77
C PRO A 74 1.12 -1.72 19.66
N ILE A 75 0.96 -2.27 18.46
CA ILE A 75 0.28 -1.58 17.36
C ILE A 75 -1.19 -1.43 17.75
N VAL A 76 -1.68 -0.20 17.86
CA VAL A 76 -3.09 0.10 18.09
C VAL A 76 -3.78 0.35 16.76
N GLN A 77 -4.95 -0.26 16.57
CA GLN A 77 -5.75 -0.12 15.36
C GLN A 77 -7.07 0.58 15.67
N HIS A 78 -7.39 1.58 14.85
CA HIS A 78 -8.69 2.24 14.87
C HIS A 78 -9.41 1.93 13.56
N HIS A 79 -10.63 1.40 13.68
CA HIS A 79 -11.46 1.02 12.54
C HIS A 79 -12.66 1.96 12.42
N GLY A 80 -12.99 2.30 11.19
CA GLY A 80 -14.20 3.04 10.83
C GLY A 80 -14.69 2.56 9.47
N ALA A 81 -15.98 2.73 9.22
CA ALA A 81 -16.60 2.38 7.95
C ALA A 81 -17.45 3.54 7.45
N PHE A 82 -17.46 3.74 6.15
CA PHE A 82 -18.46 4.57 5.47
C PHE A 82 -19.65 3.68 5.13
N ASP A 83 -20.85 4.21 5.26
CA ASP A 83 -22.04 3.54 4.73
C ASP A 83 -22.01 3.48 3.19
N ALA A 84 -22.93 2.71 2.62
CA ALA A 84 -23.01 2.51 1.18
C ALA A 84 -23.26 3.83 0.41
N GLU A 85 -24.08 4.72 0.97
CA GLU A 85 -24.40 6.01 0.35
C GLU A 85 -23.18 6.93 0.29
N SER A 86 -22.46 7.05 1.41
CA SER A 86 -21.22 7.83 1.52
C SER A 86 -20.13 7.26 0.63
N SER A 87 -19.96 5.94 0.61
CA SER A 87 -18.99 5.26 -0.24
C SER A 87 -19.26 5.53 -1.72
N ALA A 88 -20.51 5.36 -2.16
CA ALA A 88 -20.93 5.66 -3.53
C ALA A 88 -20.80 7.16 -3.85
N GLY A 89 -21.03 8.04 -2.86
CA GLY A 89 -20.80 9.48 -2.99
C GLY A 89 -19.33 9.83 -3.25
N LEU A 90 -18.39 9.22 -2.51
CA LEU A 90 -16.95 9.38 -2.71
C LEU A 90 -16.50 8.85 -4.08
N GLU A 91 -17.05 7.73 -4.53
CA GLU A 91 -16.76 7.19 -5.85
C GLU A 91 -17.26 8.10 -6.98
N ARG A 92 -18.49 8.63 -6.87
CA ARG A 92 -19.02 9.61 -7.81
C ARG A 92 -18.19 10.89 -7.83
N LEU A 93 -17.76 11.37 -6.66
CA LEU A 93 -16.90 12.55 -6.54
C LEU A 93 -15.55 12.31 -7.23
N ALA A 94 -14.91 11.16 -6.98
CA ALA A 94 -13.66 10.81 -7.63
C ALA A 94 -13.82 10.75 -9.17
N ALA A 95 -14.87 10.07 -9.64
CA ALA A 95 -15.18 9.93 -11.06
C ALA A 95 -15.44 11.28 -11.74
N ALA A 96 -16.20 12.19 -11.10
CA ALA A 96 -16.49 13.52 -11.62
C ALA A 96 -15.24 14.37 -11.86
N HIS A 97 -14.16 14.10 -11.14
CA HIS A 97 -12.87 14.79 -11.25
C HIS A 97 -11.79 13.97 -11.98
N GLY A 98 -12.17 12.85 -12.60
CA GLY A 98 -11.22 12.02 -13.36
C GLY A 98 -10.09 11.45 -12.50
N VAL A 99 -10.35 11.22 -11.21
CA VAL A 99 -9.43 10.55 -10.29
C VAL A 99 -10.07 9.26 -9.77
N SER A 100 -9.27 8.35 -9.23
CA SER A 100 -9.80 7.15 -8.58
C SER A 100 -10.05 7.40 -7.09
N LEU A 101 -10.86 6.54 -6.45
CA LEU A 101 -11.09 6.58 -5.01
C LEU A 101 -9.76 6.49 -4.22
N PHE A 102 -8.80 5.70 -4.71
CA PHE A 102 -7.43 5.66 -4.19
C PHE A 102 -6.79 7.06 -4.10
N HIS A 103 -6.85 7.84 -5.18
CA HIS A 103 -6.24 9.18 -5.21
C HIS A 103 -6.96 10.14 -4.26
N LEU A 104 -8.29 10.04 -4.19
CA LEU A 104 -9.11 10.90 -3.32
C LEU A 104 -8.80 10.65 -1.84
N LEU A 105 -8.75 9.38 -1.42
CA LEU A 105 -8.44 9.01 -0.04
C LEU A 105 -6.97 9.29 0.32
N LEU A 106 -6.04 9.06 -0.62
CA LEU A 106 -4.63 9.44 -0.45
C LEU A 106 -4.48 10.95 -0.27
N ALA A 107 -5.21 11.77 -1.03
CA ALA A 107 -5.22 13.22 -0.88
C ALA A 107 -5.78 13.66 0.47
N ALA A 108 -6.87 13.06 0.93
CA ALA A 108 -7.41 13.33 2.27
C ALA A 108 -6.37 13.01 3.35
N TYR A 109 -5.67 11.88 3.24
CA TYR A 109 -4.61 11.50 4.17
C TYR A 109 -3.42 12.46 4.15
N VAL A 110 -2.90 12.77 2.96
CA VAL A 110 -1.81 13.74 2.78
C VAL A 110 -2.18 15.11 3.36
N ARG A 111 -3.41 15.58 3.16
CA ARG A 111 -3.89 16.84 3.74
C ARG A 111 -3.90 16.78 5.27
N CYS A 112 -4.37 15.69 5.87
CA CYS A 112 -4.32 15.52 7.32
C CYS A 112 -2.88 15.56 7.85
N LEU A 113 -1.95 14.87 7.20
CA LEU A 113 -0.53 14.91 7.55
C LEU A 113 0.05 16.33 7.47
N ALA A 114 -0.30 17.09 6.42
CA ALA A 114 0.12 18.48 6.28
C ALA A 114 -0.41 19.36 7.43
N ARG A 115 -1.69 19.22 7.80
CA ARG A 115 -2.30 19.96 8.93
C ARG A 115 -1.68 19.61 10.27
N TRP A 116 -1.45 18.31 10.52
CA TRP A 116 -0.91 17.84 11.79
C TRP A 116 0.56 18.20 12.01
N THR A 117 1.34 18.21 10.94
CA THR A 117 2.79 18.45 11.03
C THR A 117 3.17 19.91 10.75
N GLY A 118 2.25 20.71 10.17
CA GLY A 118 2.53 22.05 9.68
C GLY A 118 3.52 22.09 8.49
N ARG A 119 3.84 20.93 7.91
CA ARG A 119 4.77 20.78 6.78
C ARG A 119 3.99 20.77 5.46
N ARG A 120 4.61 21.32 4.43
CA ARG A 120 4.10 21.23 3.06
C ARG A 120 4.67 20.05 2.30
N ASP A 121 5.90 19.65 2.59
CA ASP A 121 6.63 18.57 1.93
C ASP A 121 6.31 17.19 2.53
N ILE A 122 5.24 16.56 2.06
CA ILE A 122 4.74 15.30 2.58
C ILE A 122 5.32 14.11 1.81
N ALA A 123 5.78 13.09 2.54
CA ALA A 123 6.08 11.78 1.99
C ALA A 123 5.13 10.76 2.57
N VAL A 124 4.64 9.86 1.72
CA VAL A 124 3.83 8.71 2.14
C VAL A 124 4.35 7.48 1.43
N ASN A 125 4.60 6.40 2.17
CA ASN A 125 4.89 5.10 1.58
C ASN A 125 3.58 4.47 1.13
N VAL A 126 3.38 4.32 -0.17
CA VAL A 126 2.18 3.73 -0.73
C VAL A 126 2.42 2.25 -1.01
N ALA A 127 1.58 1.39 -0.44
CA ALA A 127 1.64 -0.04 -0.67
C ALA A 127 1.23 -0.40 -2.11
N ARG A 128 1.95 -1.35 -2.70
CA ARG A 128 1.70 -1.88 -4.03
C ARG A 128 1.69 -3.39 -4.00
N ALA A 129 0.87 -4.01 -4.83
CA ALA A 129 0.76 -5.46 -4.90
C ALA A 129 2.02 -6.13 -5.47
N GLY A 130 2.77 -5.42 -6.32
CA GLY A 130 3.98 -5.94 -6.96
C GLY A 130 3.70 -6.99 -8.05
N ARG A 131 2.52 -6.93 -8.68
CA ARG A 131 2.02 -7.94 -9.62
C ARG A 131 1.89 -7.45 -11.07
N ASP A 132 2.23 -6.19 -11.35
CA ASP A 132 1.68 -5.47 -12.49
C ASP A 132 2.14 -5.93 -13.88
N ASP A 133 3.23 -6.71 -14.04
CA ASP A 133 3.75 -7.09 -15.38
C ASP A 133 4.69 -8.32 -15.40
N ARG A 134 4.58 -9.26 -14.44
CA ARG A 134 5.74 -10.14 -14.17
C ARG A 134 5.78 -11.49 -14.89
N PHE A 135 4.67 -12.15 -15.18
CA PHE A 135 4.57 -13.35 -16.04
C PHE A 135 3.14 -13.93 -15.93
N ASP A 136 2.75 -14.83 -16.84
CA ASP A 136 1.46 -15.52 -16.79
C ASP A 136 1.27 -16.28 -15.47
N GLY A 137 0.25 -15.90 -14.71
CA GLY A 137 -0.09 -16.52 -13.42
C GLY A 137 0.56 -15.87 -12.20
N VAL A 138 1.23 -14.72 -12.35
CA VAL A 138 1.74 -13.94 -11.20
C VAL A 138 0.64 -13.65 -10.17
N ASP A 139 -0.61 -13.44 -10.58
CA ASP A 139 -1.75 -13.20 -9.69
C ASP A 139 -2.05 -14.34 -8.72
N ARG A 140 -1.63 -15.57 -9.09
CA ARG A 140 -1.80 -16.78 -8.26
C ARG A 140 -0.55 -17.12 -7.46
N LEU A 141 0.54 -16.38 -7.64
CA LEU A 141 1.76 -16.58 -6.86
C LEU A 141 1.52 -16.23 -5.39
N VAL A 142 1.86 -17.19 -4.54
CA VAL A 142 1.89 -17.07 -3.09
C VAL A 142 3.29 -16.68 -2.65
N GLY A 143 3.41 -15.51 -2.01
CA GLY A 143 4.67 -15.01 -1.47
C GLY A 143 4.65 -13.51 -1.17
N PRO A 144 5.71 -12.96 -0.55
CA PRO A 144 5.82 -11.54 -0.23
C PRO A 144 6.16 -10.72 -1.49
N LEU A 145 5.14 -10.49 -2.31
CA LEU A 145 5.23 -9.68 -3.53
C LEU A 145 4.97 -8.18 -3.26
N ALA A 146 4.18 -7.90 -2.23
CA ALA A 146 3.83 -6.54 -1.87
C ALA A 146 5.06 -5.76 -1.41
N ASP A 147 5.18 -4.53 -1.87
CA ASP A 147 6.24 -3.60 -1.48
C ASP A 147 5.67 -2.19 -1.40
N THR A 148 6.47 -1.23 -0.95
CA THR A 148 6.06 0.18 -0.86
C THR A 148 6.86 1.06 -1.80
N LEU A 149 6.18 2.03 -2.40
CA LEU A 149 6.79 3.08 -3.21
C LEU A 149 6.42 4.44 -2.60
N PRO A 150 7.40 5.32 -2.33
CA PRO A 150 7.11 6.62 -1.80
C PRO A 150 6.41 7.51 -2.83
N LEU A 151 5.32 8.12 -2.39
CA LEU A 151 4.77 9.33 -2.98
C LEU A 151 5.43 10.52 -2.29
N LEU A 152 6.18 11.31 -3.05
CA LEU A 152 6.76 12.57 -2.58
C LEU A 152 5.92 13.71 -3.18
N CYS A 153 5.35 14.55 -2.33
CA CYS A 153 4.45 15.60 -2.78
C CYS A 153 4.52 16.84 -1.90
N GLU A 154 4.03 17.95 -2.43
CA GLU A 154 3.68 19.12 -1.66
C GLU A 154 2.17 19.13 -1.43
N ALA A 155 1.72 19.59 -0.26
CA ALA A 155 0.32 19.78 0.06
C ALA A 155 0.16 20.94 1.05
N ASP A 156 -0.91 21.73 0.89
CA ASP A 156 -1.33 22.67 1.92
C ASP A 156 -2.44 22.04 2.76
N GLY A 157 -2.42 22.27 4.07
CA GLY A 157 -3.40 21.73 5.00
C GLY A 157 -4.83 22.24 4.73
N GLU A 158 -4.95 23.39 4.09
CA GLU A 158 -6.24 24.01 3.74
C GLU A 158 -6.61 23.85 2.26
N GLU A 159 -5.82 23.07 1.50
CA GLU A 159 -6.11 22.80 0.09
C GLU A 159 -7.41 21.98 -0.07
N PRO A 160 -8.24 22.27 -1.10
CA PRO A 160 -9.34 21.40 -1.48
C PRO A 160 -8.83 19.99 -1.81
N VAL A 161 -9.37 18.97 -1.14
CA VAL A 161 -8.93 17.56 -1.30
C VAL A 161 -8.98 17.09 -2.74
N VAL A 162 -9.98 17.55 -3.50
CA VAL A 162 -10.15 17.16 -4.90
C VAL A 162 -9.04 17.72 -5.79
N ALA A 163 -8.67 18.99 -5.61
CA ALA A 163 -7.56 19.60 -6.33
C ALA A 163 -6.22 18.91 -6.00
N LEU A 164 -6.04 18.55 -4.72
CA LEU A 164 -4.90 17.77 -4.29
C LEU A 164 -4.91 16.37 -4.94
N ALA A 165 -6.05 15.68 -5.00
CA ALA A 165 -6.17 14.36 -5.62
C ALA A 165 -5.78 14.36 -7.10
N GLU A 166 -6.18 15.38 -7.86
CA GLU A 166 -5.79 15.53 -9.28
C GLU A 166 -4.27 15.70 -9.45
N ARG A 167 -3.63 16.45 -8.54
CA ARG A 167 -2.17 16.59 -8.51
C ARG A 167 -1.49 15.29 -8.10
N LEU A 168 -2.00 14.63 -7.06
CA LEU A 168 -1.44 13.38 -6.56
C LEU A 168 -1.56 12.26 -7.59
N ARG A 169 -2.61 12.24 -8.43
CA ARG A 169 -2.69 11.33 -9.59
C ARG A 169 -1.50 11.46 -10.52
N ARG A 170 -1.11 12.69 -10.88
CA ARG A 170 0.07 12.92 -11.75
C ARG A 170 1.37 12.54 -11.06
N ARG A 171 1.53 12.91 -9.79
CA ARG A 171 2.72 12.56 -8.99
C ARG A 171 2.86 11.06 -8.76
N TRP A 172 1.75 10.37 -8.53
CA TRP A 172 1.74 8.92 -8.37
C TRP A 172 2.17 8.22 -9.66
N LEU A 173 1.64 8.64 -10.81
CA LEU A 173 2.09 8.13 -12.12
C LEU A 173 3.59 8.38 -12.36
N GLU A 174 4.13 9.50 -11.87
CA GLU A 174 5.58 9.80 -11.96
C GLU A 174 6.41 8.84 -11.09
N SER A 175 5.97 8.58 -9.85
CA SER A 175 6.57 7.55 -8.99
C SER A 175 6.51 6.17 -9.65
N GLU A 176 5.35 5.77 -10.19
CA GLU A 176 5.15 4.46 -10.83
C GLU A 176 6.07 4.24 -12.04
N ARG A 177 6.40 5.29 -12.81
CA ARG A 177 7.40 5.19 -13.89
C ARG A 177 8.81 4.84 -13.40
N HIS A 178 9.08 5.05 -12.12
CA HIS A 178 10.36 4.77 -11.46
C HIS A 178 10.22 3.66 -10.40
N ALA A 179 9.22 2.80 -10.57
CA ALA A 179 8.88 1.66 -9.72
C ALA A 179 9.92 0.54 -9.64
N GLY A 180 10.99 0.60 -10.44
CA GLY A 180 12.02 -0.44 -10.55
C GLY A 180 12.97 -0.55 -9.34
N VAL A 181 12.54 -0.08 -8.17
CA VAL A 181 13.27 -0.13 -6.89
C VAL A 181 12.43 -0.81 -5.84
N SER A 182 13.08 -1.50 -4.91
CA SER A 182 12.43 -1.98 -3.69
C SER A 182 12.45 -0.93 -2.58
N SER A 183 11.60 -1.09 -1.58
CA SER A 183 11.68 -0.29 -0.34
C SER A 183 13.02 -0.44 0.38
N LEU A 184 13.68 -1.60 0.26
CA LEU A 184 15.03 -1.83 0.80
C LEU A 184 16.09 -1.03 0.03
N ASP A 185 16.00 -0.98 -1.30
CA ASP A 185 16.90 -0.15 -2.11
C ASP A 185 16.76 1.32 -1.72
N LEU A 186 15.52 1.79 -1.58
CA LEU A 186 15.21 3.15 -1.13
C LEU A 186 15.76 3.42 0.27
N ALA A 187 15.61 2.49 1.21
CA ALA A 187 16.18 2.60 2.54
C ALA A 187 17.71 2.74 2.53
N GLY A 188 18.38 2.07 1.59
CA GLY A 188 19.82 2.21 1.36
C GLY A 188 20.24 3.55 0.78
N MET A 189 19.34 4.26 0.07
CA MET A 189 19.60 5.58 -0.52
C MET A 189 19.37 6.74 0.46
N LEU A 190 18.70 6.51 1.58
CA LEU A 190 18.38 7.57 2.53
C LEU A 190 19.66 8.15 3.19
N PRO A 191 19.70 9.45 3.49
CA PRO A 191 20.81 10.08 4.19
C PRO A 191 20.84 9.73 5.69
N GLY A 192 22.05 9.53 6.25
CA GLY A 192 22.28 9.24 7.68
C GLY A 192 22.73 7.80 8.00
N THR A 193 23.32 7.61 9.19
CA THR A 193 23.98 6.35 9.64
C THR A 193 23.27 5.69 10.83
N GLY A 194 21.97 5.93 11.02
CA GLY A 194 21.21 5.37 12.15
C GLY A 194 21.15 3.84 12.13
N THR A 195 21.13 3.22 13.32
CA THR A 195 21.13 1.76 13.52
C THR A 195 19.73 1.12 13.55
N GLY A 196 18.67 1.92 13.37
CA GLY A 196 17.28 1.47 13.33
C GLY A 196 16.76 1.21 11.92
N PRO A 197 15.60 0.55 11.78
CA PRO A 197 15.03 0.26 10.48
C PRO A 197 14.59 1.57 9.80
N ARG A 198 14.94 1.71 8.52
CA ARG A 198 14.87 2.97 7.77
C ARG A 198 13.77 2.91 6.72
N THR A 199 13.06 4.02 6.56
CA THR A 199 12.01 4.16 5.54
C THR A 199 11.92 5.61 5.10
N VAL A 200 11.39 5.85 3.91
CA VAL A 200 11.28 7.19 3.33
C VAL A 200 10.32 8.08 4.14
N SER A 201 9.29 7.48 4.73
CA SER A 201 8.32 8.17 5.59
C SER A 201 7.83 7.27 6.72
N PRO A 202 7.61 7.81 7.93
CA PRO A 202 6.89 7.08 8.97
C PRO A 202 5.39 6.93 8.66
N ALA A 203 4.88 7.60 7.62
CA ALA A 203 3.49 7.52 7.17
C ALA A 203 3.32 6.51 6.03
N GLY A 204 2.43 5.54 6.22
CA GLY A 204 2.04 4.56 5.22
C GLY A 204 0.61 4.78 4.71
N PHE A 205 0.37 4.40 3.47
CA PHE A 205 -0.96 4.36 2.87
C PHE A 205 -1.14 3.08 2.07
N SER A 206 -2.30 2.44 2.21
CA SER A 206 -2.66 1.28 1.42
C SER A 206 -4.13 1.38 1.03
N PHE A 207 -4.42 1.02 -0.21
CA PHE A 207 -5.79 0.89 -0.70
C PHE A 207 -5.91 -0.47 -1.36
N ALA A 208 -6.78 -1.31 -0.82
CA ALA A 208 -6.99 -2.65 -1.34
C ALA A 208 -8.44 -2.84 -1.80
N ARG A 209 -8.60 -3.60 -2.88
CA ARG A 209 -9.89 -4.17 -3.27
C ARG A 209 -9.76 -5.66 -3.11
N PHE A 210 -10.45 -6.19 -2.11
CA PHE A 210 -10.47 -7.62 -1.84
C PHE A 210 -11.88 -8.12 -2.13
N PRO A 211 -12.16 -8.62 -3.35
CA PRO A 211 -13.38 -9.39 -3.55
C PRO A 211 -13.30 -10.64 -2.68
N ALA A 212 -13.95 -10.62 -1.53
CA ALA A 212 -14.14 -11.81 -0.71
C ALA A 212 -15.27 -12.64 -1.35
N ALA A 213 -14.95 -13.41 -2.38
CA ALA A 213 -15.90 -14.33 -2.99
C ALA A 213 -15.86 -15.68 -2.27
N ALA A 214 -16.93 -16.03 -1.58
CA ALA A 214 -17.16 -17.41 -1.15
C ALA A 214 -17.62 -18.26 -2.34
N ALA A 215 -17.30 -19.56 -2.33
CA ALA A 215 -17.83 -20.47 -3.34
C ALA A 215 -19.38 -20.58 -3.22
N PRO A 216 -20.11 -20.77 -4.32
CA PRO A 216 -21.55 -21.00 -4.25
C PRO A 216 -21.89 -22.17 -3.30
N GLY A 217 -22.84 -21.95 -2.38
CA GLY A 217 -23.22 -22.96 -1.39
C GLY A 217 -22.22 -23.15 -0.25
N CYS A 218 -21.28 -22.22 -0.07
CA CYS A 218 -20.40 -22.17 1.10
C CYS A 218 -21.25 -22.05 2.38
N PRO A 219 -21.06 -22.91 3.39
CA PRO A 219 -21.89 -22.93 4.60
C PRO A 219 -21.50 -21.82 5.60
N VAL A 220 -20.52 -20.98 5.26
CA VAL A 220 -20.05 -19.87 6.09
C VAL A 220 -20.10 -18.56 5.31
N GLU A 221 -20.41 -17.49 6.04
CA GLU A 221 -20.31 -16.12 5.53
C GLU A 221 -18.86 -15.67 5.57
N VAL A 222 -18.34 -15.18 4.45
CA VAL A 222 -16.98 -14.64 4.34
C VAL A 222 -17.08 -13.13 4.22
N ARG A 223 -16.48 -12.40 5.15
CA ARG A 223 -16.39 -10.94 5.12
C ARG A 223 -14.93 -10.51 5.03
N ALA A 224 -14.64 -9.55 4.16
CA ALA A 224 -13.33 -8.94 4.15
C ALA A 224 -13.11 -8.20 5.47
N THR A 225 -11.92 -8.34 6.04
CA THR A 225 -11.49 -7.59 7.21
C THR A 225 -10.06 -7.11 7.02
N ALA A 226 -9.72 -5.99 7.64
CA ALA A 226 -8.37 -5.47 7.63
C ALA A 226 -7.48 -6.30 8.56
N ALA A 227 -6.49 -6.99 7.99
CA ALA A 227 -5.35 -7.46 8.78
C ALA A 227 -4.51 -6.23 9.17
N GLY A 228 -4.16 -6.09 10.44
CA GLY A 228 -3.29 -5.00 10.88
C GLY A 228 -1.91 -5.08 10.24
N THR A 229 -1.63 -4.19 9.29
CA THR A 229 -0.31 -4.05 8.69
C THR A 229 0.39 -2.85 9.31
N GLY A 230 0.99 -3.05 10.47
CA GLY A 230 1.94 -2.11 11.07
C GLY A 230 3.35 -2.68 11.03
N SER A 231 4.34 -1.83 10.77
CA SER A 231 5.76 -2.17 10.88
C SER A 231 6.40 -1.19 11.86
N ALA A 232 7.47 -1.60 12.54
CA ALA A 232 8.24 -0.71 13.42
C ALA A 232 8.74 0.57 12.71
N THR A 233 8.87 0.54 11.38
CA THR A 233 9.27 1.70 10.57
C THR A 233 8.13 2.65 10.23
N THR A 234 6.90 2.14 10.15
CA THR A 234 5.72 2.93 9.78
C THR A 234 4.92 3.20 11.05
N ARG A 235 5.06 4.41 11.58
CA ARG A 235 4.46 4.83 12.85
C ARG A 235 2.97 5.12 12.71
N LEU A 236 2.50 5.53 11.52
CA LEU A 236 1.10 5.76 11.21
C LEU A 236 0.76 5.22 9.81
N SER A 237 -0.24 4.36 9.72
CA SER A 237 -0.71 3.81 8.46
C SER A 237 -2.20 4.06 8.29
N LEU A 238 -2.61 4.58 7.13
CA LEU A 238 -4.00 4.54 6.70
C LEU A 238 -4.20 3.38 5.73
N LEU A 239 -4.99 2.39 6.15
CA LEU A 239 -5.44 1.29 5.30
C LEU A 239 -6.90 1.52 4.94
N CYS A 240 -7.17 1.66 3.65
CA CYS A 240 -8.51 1.70 3.10
C CYS A 240 -8.76 0.41 2.33
N TRP A 241 -9.98 -0.12 2.43
CA TRP A 241 -10.41 -1.20 1.57
C TRP A 241 -11.85 -0.98 1.14
N ALA A 242 -12.19 -1.54 0.00
CA ALA A 242 -13.56 -1.71 -0.44
C ALA A 242 -13.79 -3.20 -0.67
N ASP A 243 -14.99 -3.64 -0.31
CA ASP A 243 -15.48 -4.94 -0.77
C ASP A 243 -15.49 -4.93 -2.30
N GLY A 244 -15.19 -6.08 -2.92
CA GLY A 244 -15.37 -6.24 -4.35
C GLY A 244 -16.84 -6.06 -4.75
N PRO A 245 -17.12 -5.77 -6.04
CA PRO A 245 -18.48 -5.85 -6.56
C PRO A 245 -19.09 -7.25 -6.38
#